data_AF-A0A850NES5-F1
#
_entry.id   AF-A0A850NES5-F1
#
_cell.length_a   1.000
_cell.length_b   1.000
_cell.length_c   1.000
_cell.angle_alpha   90.00
_cell.angle_beta   90.00
_cell.angle_gamma   90.00
#
_symmetry.space_group_name_H-M   'P 1'
#
loop_
_entity.id
_entity.type
_entity.pdbx_description
1 polymer ?
#
loop_
_entity_poly.entity_id
_entity_poly.type
_entity_poly.pdbx_seq_one_letter_code
_entity_poly.pdbx_strand_id
1 'polypeptide(L)'
;MRARFLLDILLGPSHIIKPVLTGKVDDEGRYQVSLGENQDKDKTYTIIDVPDHQPVKFMESLASHSRLVSPLYQGYLIELNGHDSFEDYFRARFNAKGARNLRRQGKKLIKETFARKVTYYGNTERETLDMLFEKLGQFLEKRFEQKEVSNYEIPLLPLYKKMFQKLLPEKKAVIFSLLDGNDPIALGIGFIYGDTLYLFNIAYDMDYSQYGPGNQIMIEAVAWCFDNGITRVDMGRGDFLHKRKWVNTSYTYTQIDLYDPKNIGTRLRALLSWTLNTSRFYGIRFLKKLQVHQLAKRWFIWKYRVKGLLSAKKNHSQKNISES
;
A
#
# COMPACT_ATOMS: atom_id res chain seq x y z
N MET A 1 0.31 -6.41 -2.88
CA MET A 1 0.42 -5.26 -3.81
C MET A 1 1.54 -5.61 -4.79
N ARG A 2 1.35 -5.57 -6.12
CA ARG A 2 2.52 -5.55 -7.02
C ARG A 2 2.94 -4.08 -7.09
N ALA A 3 3.66 -3.60 -6.09
CA ALA A 3 4.21 -2.25 -6.10
C ALA A 3 5.36 -2.16 -7.13
N ARG A 4 5.17 -2.70 -8.34
CA ARG A 4 6.25 -2.86 -9.34
C ARG A 4 6.88 -1.51 -9.63
N PHE A 5 6.10 -0.47 -9.89
CA PHE A 5 6.66 0.86 -10.16
C PHE A 5 7.55 1.39 -9.02
N LEU A 6 7.05 1.49 -7.78
CA LEU A 6 7.84 1.97 -6.63
C LEU A 6 8.99 1.01 -6.23
N LEU A 7 8.79 -0.31 -6.34
CA LEU A 7 9.83 -1.30 -6.05
C LEU A 7 10.92 -1.28 -7.13
N ASP A 8 10.56 -1.20 -8.42
CA ASP A 8 11.49 -1.10 -9.56
C ASP A 8 12.27 0.23 -9.50
N ILE A 9 11.65 1.31 -9.01
CA ILE A 9 12.27 2.62 -8.75
C ILE A 9 13.25 2.58 -7.58
N LEU A 10 12.84 2.05 -6.42
CA LEU A 10 13.65 2.05 -5.21
C LEU A 10 14.81 1.04 -5.29
N LEU A 11 14.66 -0.02 -6.09
CA LEU A 11 15.64 -1.11 -6.16
C LEU A 11 16.60 -1.02 -7.34
N GLY A 12 16.28 -0.23 -8.37
CA GLY A 12 16.95 -0.34 -9.65
C GLY A 12 16.96 -1.79 -10.17
N PRO A 13 17.87 -2.18 -11.08
CA PRO A 13 17.89 -3.50 -11.71
C PRO A 13 18.23 -4.67 -10.77
N SER A 14 18.22 -4.47 -9.44
CA SER A 14 18.80 -5.42 -8.50
C SER A 14 18.06 -6.73 -8.37
N HIS A 15 16.80 -6.90 -8.80
CA HIS A 15 16.12 -8.20 -8.71
C HIS A 15 15.12 -8.49 -9.84
N ILE A 16 15.43 -9.57 -10.58
CA ILE A 16 14.60 -10.30 -11.57
C ILE A 16 14.64 -9.70 -12.98
N ILE A 17 15.56 -10.23 -13.81
CA ILE A 17 15.76 -9.92 -15.25
C ILE A 17 16.25 -8.47 -15.45
N LYS A 18 17.21 -8.22 -16.36
CA LYS A 18 17.56 -6.83 -16.72
C LYS A 18 16.26 -6.11 -17.10
N PRO A 19 15.85 -5.06 -16.38
CA PRO A 19 14.54 -4.49 -16.58
C PRO A 19 14.49 -3.79 -17.93
N VAL A 20 13.37 -3.94 -18.63
CA VAL A 20 13.14 -3.32 -19.95
C VAL A 20 13.23 -1.79 -19.87
N LEU A 21 12.81 -1.23 -18.73
CA LEU A 21 12.91 0.18 -18.40
C LEU A 21 13.76 0.33 -17.14
N THR A 22 14.64 1.31 -17.12
CA THR A 22 15.42 1.70 -15.94
C THR A 22 14.90 3.04 -15.42
N GLY A 23 14.86 3.16 -14.09
CA GLY A 23 14.43 4.37 -13.40
C GLY A 23 15.57 4.95 -12.58
N LYS A 24 15.73 6.27 -12.64
CA LYS A 24 16.52 7.07 -11.70
C LYS A 24 15.69 8.26 -11.23
N VAL A 25 16.18 8.91 -10.21
CA VAL A 25 15.56 10.08 -9.60
C VAL A 25 16.54 11.22 -9.79
N ASP A 26 16.07 12.36 -10.27
CA ASP A 26 16.89 13.56 -10.34
C ASP A 26 16.83 14.38 -9.05
N ASP A 27 17.69 15.39 -8.95
CA ASP A 27 17.79 16.25 -7.77
C ASP A 27 16.50 17.04 -7.48
N GLU A 28 15.60 17.14 -8.47
CA GLU A 28 14.27 17.75 -8.36
C GLU A 28 13.18 16.72 -7.97
N GLY A 29 13.53 15.47 -7.69
CA GLY A 29 12.60 14.41 -7.30
C GLY A 29 11.74 13.86 -8.44
N ARG A 30 12.06 14.17 -9.70
CA ARG A 30 11.36 13.63 -10.88
C ARG A 30 11.88 12.25 -11.23
N TYR A 31 10.98 11.37 -11.65
CA TYR A 31 11.37 10.06 -12.13
C TYR A 31 11.90 10.14 -13.55
N GLN A 32 13.18 9.87 -13.73
CA GLN A 32 13.83 9.73 -15.02
C GLN A 32 13.75 8.28 -15.49
N VAL A 33 13.08 8.04 -16.60
CA VAL A 33 12.89 6.70 -17.18
C VAL A 33 13.67 6.59 -18.49
N SER A 34 14.53 5.57 -18.57
CA SER A 34 15.32 5.22 -19.76
C SER A 34 15.06 3.78 -20.17
N LEU A 35 15.46 3.40 -21.39
CA LEU A 35 15.50 1.99 -21.78
C LEU A 35 16.62 1.26 -21.03
N GLY A 36 16.39 -0.03 -20.76
CA GLY A 36 17.47 -0.93 -20.37
C GLY A 36 18.46 -1.15 -21.53
N GLU A 37 19.67 -1.60 -21.20
CA GLU A 37 20.67 -1.97 -22.21
C GLU A 37 20.10 -3.02 -23.20
N ASN A 38 20.43 -2.87 -24.49
CA ASN A 38 20.03 -3.75 -25.59
C ASN A 38 18.51 -3.88 -25.82
N GLN A 39 17.71 -2.90 -25.40
CA GLN A 39 16.28 -2.86 -25.70
C GLN A 39 15.99 -2.17 -27.04
N ASP A 40 14.97 -2.68 -27.74
CA ASP A 40 14.57 -2.24 -29.08
C ASP A 40 13.80 -0.93 -29.05
N LYS A 41 14.45 0.14 -29.52
CA LYS A 41 13.94 1.52 -29.49
C LYS A 41 12.62 1.73 -30.25
N ASP A 42 12.22 0.82 -31.12
CA ASP A 42 11.02 0.97 -31.96
C ASP A 42 9.79 0.21 -31.41
N LYS A 43 9.88 -0.33 -30.18
CA LYS A 43 8.78 -1.07 -29.53
C LYS A 43 7.87 -0.18 -28.68
N THR A 44 6.68 -0.71 -28.37
CA THR A 44 5.77 -0.13 -27.38
C THR A 44 6.24 -0.49 -25.97
N TYR A 45 6.24 0.50 -25.07
CA TYR A 45 6.56 0.31 -23.66
C TYR A 45 5.42 0.78 -22.79
N THR A 46 5.14 0.04 -21.72
CA THR A 46 4.03 0.35 -20.80
C THR A 46 4.57 0.46 -19.38
N ILE A 47 4.22 1.57 -18.72
CA ILE A 47 4.47 1.79 -17.30
C ILE A 47 3.11 1.81 -16.60
N ILE A 48 2.96 1.01 -15.54
CA ILE A 48 1.71 0.90 -14.78
C ILE A 48 1.92 1.40 -13.36
N ASP A 49 0.82 1.67 -12.66
CA ASP A 49 0.82 2.07 -11.25
C ASP A 49 1.60 3.36 -10.97
N VAL A 50 1.55 4.33 -11.92
CA VAL A 50 2.15 5.67 -11.77
C VAL A 50 1.13 6.62 -11.14
N PRO A 51 1.39 7.20 -9.95
CA PRO A 51 0.52 8.24 -9.41
C PRO A 51 0.42 9.44 -10.36
N ASP A 52 -0.79 9.94 -10.63
CA ASP A 52 -1.02 11.08 -11.55
C ASP A 52 -0.35 12.40 -11.12
N HIS A 53 -0.08 12.56 -9.83
CA HIS A 53 0.66 13.71 -9.29
C HIS A 53 2.19 13.58 -9.39
N GLN A 54 2.69 12.41 -9.78
CA GLN A 54 4.12 12.16 -9.84
C GLN A 54 4.70 12.58 -11.20
N PRO A 55 5.64 13.53 -11.25
CA PRO A 55 6.31 13.86 -12.50
C PRO A 55 7.21 12.72 -12.99
N VAL A 56 7.07 12.40 -14.28
CA VAL A 56 7.89 11.42 -15.01
C VAL A 56 8.54 12.07 -16.23
N LYS A 57 9.86 12.00 -16.31
CA LYS A 57 10.71 12.47 -17.40
C LYS A 57 11.26 11.27 -18.17
N PHE A 58 10.98 11.20 -19.46
CA PHE A 58 11.48 10.15 -20.33
C PHE A 58 12.77 10.61 -21.01
N MET A 59 13.81 9.79 -20.93
CA MET A 59 15.15 10.13 -21.38
C MET A 59 15.51 9.41 -22.68
N GLU A 60 16.52 9.93 -23.38
CA GLU A 60 17.11 9.31 -24.58
C GLU A 60 16.05 8.94 -25.63
N SER A 61 16.10 7.70 -26.13
CA SER A 61 15.16 7.17 -27.13
C SER A 61 13.68 7.18 -26.69
N LEU A 62 13.39 7.20 -25.39
CA LEU A 62 12.01 7.33 -24.92
C LEU A 62 11.48 8.77 -25.01
N ALA A 63 12.35 9.76 -25.13
CA ALA A 63 11.95 11.16 -25.26
C ALA A 63 11.20 11.42 -26.59
N SER A 64 11.54 10.69 -27.65
CA SER A 64 10.89 10.80 -28.97
C SER A 64 9.57 10.03 -29.08
N HIS A 65 9.22 9.20 -28.08
CA HIS A 65 7.97 8.45 -28.09
C HIS A 65 6.78 9.36 -27.76
N SER A 66 5.67 9.12 -28.47
CA SER A 66 4.37 9.67 -28.08
C SER A 66 3.80 8.90 -26.89
N ARG A 67 2.92 9.55 -26.12
CA ARG A 67 2.44 9.06 -24.82
C ARG A 67 0.93 9.07 -24.78
N LEU A 68 0.34 7.97 -24.31
CA LEU A 68 -1.07 7.91 -23.91
C LEU A 68 -1.15 7.53 -22.44
N VAL A 69 -1.88 8.35 -21.67
CA VAL A 69 -2.05 8.15 -20.23
C VAL A 69 -3.49 7.75 -19.95
N SER A 70 -3.68 6.60 -19.30
CA SER A 70 -5.01 6.08 -18.96
C SER A 70 -5.16 5.84 -17.45
N PRO A 71 -6.35 6.08 -16.88
CA PRO A 71 -6.59 5.88 -15.46
C PRO A 71 -6.77 4.39 -15.14
N LEU A 72 -6.24 3.94 -14.01
CA LEU A 72 -6.37 2.57 -13.53
C LEU A 72 -7.31 2.46 -12.32
N TYR A 73 -6.91 3.07 -11.19
CA TYR A 73 -7.64 3.00 -9.93
C TYR A 73 -7.20 4.12 -8.97
N GLN A 74 -7.94 4.29 -7.87
CA GLN A 74 -7.65 5.35 -6.88
C GLN A 74 -6.60 4.90 -5.85
N GLY A 75 -5.63 5.78 -5.60
CA GLY A 75 -4.76 5.80 -4.43
C GLY A 75 -5.26 6.80 -3.39
N TYR A 76 -4.76 6.69 -2.17
CA TYR A 76 -5.22 7.50 -1.05
C TYR A 76 -4.04 8.12 -0.30
N LEU A 77 -4.17 9.42 -0.02
CA LEU A 77 -3.10 10.23 0.54
C LEU A 77 -3.57 10.89 1.85
N ILE A 78 -2.63 11.01 2.77
CA ILE A 78 -2.71 11.98 3.85
C ILE A 78 -1.85 13.17 3.42
N GLU A 79 -2.49 14.25 2.99
CA GLU A 79 -1.83 15.53 2.75
C GLU A 79 -1.66 16.24 4.10
N LEU A 80 -0.42 16.53 4.48
CA LEU A 80 -0.07 17.23 5.72
C LEU A 80 0.17 18.72 5.47
N ASN A 81 0.42 19.11 4.21
CA ASN A 81 0.48 20.51 3.82
C ASN A 81 -0.84 21.22 4.16
N GLY A 82 -0.72 22.42 4.74
CA GLY A 82 -1.87 23.19 5.24
C GLY A 82 -2.24 22.88 6.70
N HIS A 83 -1.45 22.05 7.39
CA HIS A 83 -1.53 21.85 8.83
C HIS A 83 -0.21 22.21 9.50
N ASP A 84 -0.27 22.94 10.61
CA ASP A 84 0.95 23.38 11.33
C ASP A 84 1.56 22.27 12.20
N SER A 85 0.77 21.24 12.53
CA SER A 85 1.20 20.14 13.39
C SER A 85 0.32 18.91 13.25
N PHE A 86 0.79 17.79 13.81
CA PHE A 86 -0.02 16.58 13.97
C PHE A 86 -1.35 16.85 14.68
N GLU A 87 -1.33 17.66 15.73
CA GLU A 87 -2.54 17.95 16.51
C GLU A 87 -3.57 18.75 15.70
N ASP A 88 -3.12 19.65 14.83
CA ASP A 88 -3.99 20.39 13.93
C ASP A 88 -4.65 19.45 12.90
N TYR A 89 -3.85 18.69 12.16
CA TYR A 89 -4.35 17.67 11.22
C TYR A 89 -5.29 16.68 11.90
N PHE A 90 -4.93 16.18 13.09
CA PHE A 90 -5.72 15.18 13.80
C PHE A 90 -7.08 15.73 14.25
N ARG A 91 -7.17 17.00 14.66
CA ARG A 91 -8.44 17.65 15.02
C ARG A 91 -9.29 17.93 13.78
N ALA A 92 -8.68 18.34 12.67
CA ALA A 92 -9.39 18.54 11.41
C ALA A 92 -9.99 17.22 10.89
N ARG A 93 -9.26 16.11 11.06
CA ARG A 93 -9.65 14.81 10.51
C ARG A 93 -10.65 14.03 11.38
N PHE A 94 -10.53 14.11 12.70
CA PHE A 94 -11.32 13.31 13.63
C PHE A 94 -12.26 14.16 14.48
N ASN A 95 -13.53 13.76 14.56
CA ASN A 95 -14.44 14.34 15.54
C ASN A 95 -13.97 14.06 16.99
N ALA A 96 -14.43 14.88 17.94
CA ALA A 96 -13.99 14.81 19.33
C ALA A 96 -14.13 13.41 19.95
N LYS A 97 -15.21 12.68 19.62
CA LYS A 97 -15.45 11.31 20.09
C LYS A 97 -14.44 10.31 19.54
N GLY A 98 -14.16 10.36 18.24
CA GLY A 98 -13.19 9.50 17.55
C GLY A 98 -11.77 9.75 18.03
N ALA A 99 -11.37 11.01 18.10
CA ALA A 99 -10.08 11.44 18.64
C ALA A 99 -9.89 10.96 20.09
N ARG A 100 -10.87 11.19 20.97
CA ARG A 100 -10.85 10.71 22.36
C ARG A 100 -10.73 9.19 22.45
N ASN A 101 -11.45 8.45 21.61
CA ASN A 101 -11.39 6.98 21.61
C ASN A 101 -9.99 6.47 21.24
N LEU A 102 -9.37 7.03 20.19
CA LEU A 102 -8.01 6.65 19.77
C LEU A 102 -6.97 6.94 20.86
N ARG A 103 -7.05 8.13 21.48
CA ARG A 103 -6.15 8.48 22.61
C ARG A 103 -6.37 7.59 23.82
N ARG A 104 -7.63 7.26 24.14
CA ARG A 104 -7.98 6.35 25.24
C ARG A 104 -7.39 4.95 25.02
N GLN A 105 -7.46 4.43 23.79
CA GLN A 105 -6.88 3.13 23.44
C GLN A 105 -5.36 3.11 23.67
N GLY A 106 -4.65 4.16 23.25
CA GLY A 106 -3.21 4.28 23.49
C GLY A 106 -2.87 4.42 24.97
N LYS A 107 -3.63 5.21 25.74
CA LYS A 107 -3.46 5.31 27.20
C LYS A 107 -3.70 3.97 27.90
N LYS A 108 -4.71 3.21 27.45
CA LYS A 108 -5.02 1.89 27.99
C LYS A 108 -3.85 0.92 27.75
N LEU A 109 -3.29 0.91 26.54
CA LEU A 109 -2.12 0.10 26.20
C LEU A 109 -0.95 0.36 27.16
N ILE A 110 -0.53 1.62 27.29
CA ILE A 110 0.62 2.00 28.14
C ILE A 110 0.35 1.73 29.63
N LYS A 111 -0.91 1.76 30.07
CA LYS A 111 -1.27 1.51 31.46
C LYS A 111 -1.25 0.02 31.80
N GLU A 112 -1.69 -0.82 30.87
CA GLU A 112 -1.91 -2.27 31.10
C GLU A 112 -0.74 -3.12 30.61
N THR A 113 0.24 -2.52 29.94
CA THR A 113 1.42 -3.20 29.38
C THR A 113 2.66 -2.32 29.53
N PHE A 114 3.85 -2.85 29.23
CA PHE A 114 5.10 -2.08 29.16
C PHE A 114 5.35 -1.55 27.75
N ALA A 115 4.26 -1.13 27.08
CA ALA A 115 4.32 -0.71 25.70
C ALA A 115 5.11 0.59 25.52
N ARG A 116 6.07 0.56 24.60
CA ARG A 116 6.81 1.73 24.13
C ARG A 116 6.79 1.80 22.61
N LYS A 117 6.83 3.03 22.10
CA LYS A 117 6.97 3.31 20.67
C LYS A 117 8.45 3.40 20.33
N VAL A 118 8.86 2.73 19.27
CA VAL A 118 10.23 2.80 18.75
C VAL A 118 10.17 3.02 17.25
N THR A 119 10.87 4.03 16.77
CA THR A 119 10.99 4.33 15.34
C THR A 119 12.41 4.07 14.89
N TYR A 120 12.58 3.11 14.00
CA TYR A 120 13.86 2.78 13.39
C TYR A 120 14.03 3.58 12.10
N TYR A 121 14.99 4.50 12.11
CA TYR A 121 15.32 5.39 11.00
C TYR A 121 16.83 5.67 11.03
N GLY A 122 17.55 5.23 10.00
CA GLY A 122 19.02 5.20 10.00
C GLY A 122 19.57 3.80 10.33
N ASN A 123 20.77 3.77 10.93
CA ASN A 123 21.43 2.51 11.27
C ASN A 123 20.64 1.72 12.31
N THR A 124 20.59 0.40 12.15
CA THR A 124 19.93 -0.54 13.07
C THR A 124 20.71 -1.84 13.05
N GLU A 125 20.81 -2.51 14.20
CA GLU A 125 21.46 -3.82 14.30
C GLU A 125 20.75 -4.86 13.42
N ARG A 126 21.54 -5.76 12.85
CA ARG A 126 21.02 -6.78 11.93
C ARG A 126 20.03 -7.70 12.65
N GLU A 127 20.35 -8.08 13.88
CA GLU A 127 19.55 -8.94 14.75
C GLU A 127 18.19 -8.30 15.05
N THR A 128 18.18 -6.98 15.28
CA THR A 128 16.95 -6.22 15.47
C THR A 128 16.09 -6.23 14.21
N LEU A 129 16.69 -5.97 13.05
CA LEU A 129 15.95 -5.98 11.79
C LEU A 129 15.40 -7.38 11.46
N ASP A 130 16.18 -8.41 11.73
CA ASP A 130 15.80 -9.81 11.56
C ASP A 130 14.57 -10.16 12.42
N MET A 131 14.61 -9.79 13.69
CA MET A 131 13.50 -9.97 14.64
C MET A 131 12.23 -9.20 14.21
N LEU A 132 12.36 -7.95 13.75
CA LEU A 132 11.21 -7.16 13.30
C LEU A 132 10.53 -7.80 12.07
N PHE A 133 11.29 -8.26 11.09
CA PHE A 133 10.73 -8.89 9.88
C PHE A 133 10.14 -10.27 10.17
N GLU A 134 10.71 -11.03 11.11
CA GLU A 134 10.13 -12.29 11.57
C GLU A 134 8.76 -12.05 12.23
N LYS A 135 8.68 -11.11 13.18
CA LYS A 135 7.42 -10.74 13.84
C LYS A 135 6.38 -10.20 12.86
N LEU A 136 6.80 -9.41 11.87
CA LEU A 136 5.92 -8.94 10.81
C LEU A 136 5.32 -10.12 10.02
N GLY A 137 6.13 -11.14 9.70
CA GLY A 137 5.66 -12.39 9.08
C GLY A 137 4.59 -13.08 9.91
N GLN A 138 4.87 -13.28 11.20
CA GLN A 138 3.92 -13.92 12.14
C GLN A 138 2.59 -13.15 12.22
N PHE A 139 2.61 -11.83 12.26
CA PHE A 139 1.38 -11.01 12.27
C PHE A 139 0.57 -11.16 10.98
N LEU A 140 1.26 -11.22 9.83
CA LEU A 140 0.62 -11.35 8.53
C LEU A 140 0.04 -12.76 8.31
N GLU A 141 0.68 -13.80 8.84
CA GLU A 141 0.23 -15.20 8.83
C GLU A 141 -0.99 -15.42 9.73
N LYS A 142 -0.94 -15.02 11.01
CA LYS A 142 -2.10 -15.10 11.92
C LYS A 142 -3.33 -14.40 11.35
N ARG A 143 -3.13 -13.29 10.64
CA ARG A 143 -4.20 -12.56 9.95
C ARG A 143 -4.76 -13.31 8.73
N PHE A 144 -3.95 -14.12 8.05
CA PHE A 144 -4.37 -14.96 6.91
C PHE A 144 -5.31 -16.07 7.38
N GLU A 145 -4.93 -16.79 8.44
CA GLU A 145 -5.71 -17.91 8.99
C GLU A 145 -7.15 -17.51 9.36
N GLN A 146 -7.35 -16.28 9.82
CA GLN A 146 -8.67 -15.77 10.20
C GLN A 146 -9.53 -15.29 9.02
N LYS A 147 -8.94 -14.99 7.85
CA LYS A 147 -9.66 -14.34 6.74
C LYS A 147 -9.79 -15.20 5.48
N GLU A 148 -9.10 -16.34 5.40
CA GLU A 148 -9.09 -17.23 4.22
C GLU A 148 -8.76 -16.49 2.90
N VAL A 149 -8.01 -15.38 2.96
CA VAL A 149 -7.62 -14.59 1.77
C VAL A 149 -6.11 -14.64 1.62
N SER A 150 -5.63 -15.11 0.45
CA SER A 150 -4.22 -15.08 0.06
C SER A 150 -3.55 -13.73 0.39
N ASN A 151 -2.53 -13.78 1.24
CA ASN A 151 -1.71 -12.63 1.54
C ASN A 151 -0.53 -12.56 0.58
N TYR A 152 -0.63 -11.67 -0.41
CA TYR A 152 0.39 -11.45 -1.43
C TYR A 152 1.74 -10.93 -0.88
N GLU A 153 1.80 -10.50 0.37
CA GLU A 153 2.98 -9.86 0.96
C GLU A 153 3.94 -10.84 1.64
N ILE A 154 3.43 -11.97 2.16
CA ILE A 154 4.26 -12.97 2.87
C ILE A 154 5.43 -13.46 1.99
N PRO A 155 5.22 -13.85 0.71
CA PRO A 155 6.33 -14.28 -0.14
C PRO A 155 7.35 -13.18 -0.46
N LEU A 156 7.01 -11.91 -0.21
CA LEU A 156 7.87 -10.75 -0.50
C LEU A 156 8.65 -10.28 0.74
N LEU A 157 8.38 -10.81 1.94
CA LEU A 157 9.07 -10.40 3.16
C LEU A 157 10.60 -10.56 3.11
N PRO A 158 11.17 -11.66 2.55
CA PRO A 158 12.63 -11.77 2.42
C PRO A 158 13.21 -10.67 1.53
N LEU A 159 12.50 -10.32 0.45
CA LEU A 159 12.89 -9.20 -0.41
C LEU A 159 12.83 -7.89 0.37
N TYR A 160 11.71 -7.58 1.03
CA TYR A 160 11.56 -6.36 1.81
C TYR A 160 12.63 -6.24 2.91
N LYS A 161 12.95 -7.32 3.62
CA LYS A 161 14.03 -7.32 4.61
C LYS A 161 15.36 -6.90 3.98
N LYS A 162 15.73 -7.48 2.83
CA LYS A 162 16.93 -7.10 2.08
C LYS A 162 16.89 -5.64 1.64
N MET A 163 15.73 -5.12 1.24
CA MET A 163 15.57 -3.70 0.92
C MET A 163 15.84 -2.81 2.13
N PHE A 164 15.22 -3.14 3.27
CA PHE A 164 15.35 -2.34 4.49
C PHE A 164 16.77 -2.36 5.04
N GLN A 165 17.51 -3.46 4.91
CA GLN A 165 18.94 -3.52 5.22
C GLN A 165 19.76 -2.45 4.50
N LYS A 166 19.38 -2.11 3.26
CA LYS A 166 20.04 -1.07 2.46
C LYS A 166 19.46 0.32 2.71
N LEU A 167 18.13 0.44 2.71
CA LEU A 167 17.44 1.73 2.68
C LEU A 167 17.34 2.41 4.05
N LEU A 168 17.38 1.66 5.16
CA LEU A 168 17.36 2.23 6.51
C LEU A 168 18.60 3.10 6.78
N PRO A 169 19.85 2.62 6.59
CA PRO A 169 21.06 3.45 6.72
C PRO A 169 21.06 4.69 5.82
N GLU A 170 20.50 4.57 4.60
CA GLU A 170 20.35 5.66 3.65
C GLU A 170 19.22 6.65 4.01
N LYS A 171 18.51 6.43 5.13
CA LYS A 171 17.35 7.24 5.54
C LYS A 171 16.22 7.31 4.50
N LYS A 172 16.09 6.25 3.70
CA LYS A 172 15.04 6.05 2.66
C LYS A 172 13.98 5.03 3.05
N ALA A 173 14.06 4.49 4.26
CA ALA A 173 13.06 3.61 4.85
C ALA A 173 12.88 3.94 6.32
N VAL A 174 11.73 3.56 6.87
CA VAL A 174 11.39 3.72 8.28
C VAL A 174 10.55 2.55 8.76
N ILE A 175 10.82 2.09 9.98
CA ILE A 175 10.00 1.09 10.69
C ILE A 175 9.46 1.71 11.96
N PHE A 176 8.14 1.76 12.10
CA PHE A 176 7.45 2.11 13.33
C PHE A 176 7.12 0.82 14.09
N SER A 177 7.45 0.77 15.37
CA SER A 177 7.20 -0.39 16.21
C SER A 177 6.52 0.01 17.51
N LEU A 178 5.57 -0.81 17.96
CA LEU A 178 5.14 -0.87 19.35
C LEU A 178 5.77 -2.12 19.96
N LEU A 179 6.57 -1.94 21.00
CA LEU A 179 7.18 -3.03 21.76
C LEU A 179 6.49 -3.14 23.11
N ASP A 180 6.06 -4.34 23.52
CA ASP A 180 5.79 -4.64 24.92
C ASP A 180 7.04 -5.28 25.53
N GLY A 181 7.77 -4.52 26.35
CA GLY A 181 9.14 -4.86 26.73
C GLY A 181 10.08 -4.88 25.51
N ASN A 182 10.49 -6.09 25.11
CA ASN A 182 11.35 -6.33 23.93
C ASN A 182 10.60 -6.99 22.77
N ASP A 183 9.34 -7.38 22.95
CA ASP A 183 8.56 -8.05 21.92
C ASP A 183 7.77 -7.04 21.10
N PRO A 184 7.94 -7.00 19.75
CA PRO A 184 7.03 -6.25 18.91
C PRO A 184 5.62 -6.80 19.03
N ILE A 185 4.67 -5.89 19.21
CA ILE A 185 3.22 -6.15 19.21
C ILE A 185 2.52 -5.44 18.03
N ALA A 186 3.19 -4.49 17.39
CA ALA A 186 2.71 -3.83 16.18
C ALA A 186 3.88 -3.28 15.36
N LEU A 187 3.77 -3.38 14.04
CA LEU A 187 4.76 -2.89 13.10
C LEU A 187 4.09 -2.14 11.96
N GLY A 188 4.66 -0.99 11.61
CA GLY A 188 4.38 -0.26 10.38
C GLY A 188 5.68 -0.06 9.61
N ILE A 189 5.71 -0.40 8.34
CA ILE A 189 6.90 -0.22 7.51
C ILE A 189 6.60 0.67 6.31
N GLY A 190 7.52 1.57 6.00
CA GLY A 190 7.37 2.54 4.92
C GLY A 190 8.69 2.93 4.26
N PHE A 191 8.57 3.44 3.04
CA PHE A 191 9.68 4.02 2.28
C PHE A 191 9.54 5.53 2.25
N ILE A 192 10.65 6.24 2.28
CA ILE A 192 10.69 7.69 2.17
C ILE A 192 11.24 8.04 0.80
N TYR A 193 10.51 8.88 0.09
CA TYR A 193 10.94 9.37 -1.20
C TYR A 193 10.45 10.82 -1.38
N GLY A 194 11.41 11.73 -1.63
CA GLY A 194 11.15 13.16 -1.59
C GLY A 194 10.55 13.58 -0.25
N ASP A 195 9.42 14.28 -0.31
CA ASP A 195 8.63 14.74 0.84
C ASP A 195 7.50 13.77 1.22
N THR A 196 7.53 12.53 0.73
CA THR A 196 6.44 11.56 0.86
C THR A 196 6.88 10.29 1.59
N LEU A 197 6.09 9.89 2.60
CA LEU A 197 6.18 8.58 3.24
C LEU A 197 5.19 7.62 2.57
N TYR A 198 5.71 6.58 1.92
CA TYR A 198 4.92 5.47 1.38
C TYR A 198 4.72 4.40 2.46
N LEU A 199 3.63 4.52 3.23
CA LEU A 199 3.32 3.62 4.34
C LEU A 199 2.55 2.40 3.84
N PHE A 200 3.29 1.37 3.44
CA PHE A 200 2.73 0.27 2.64
C PHE A 200 2.18 -0.88 3.48
N ASN A 201 2.70 -1.13 4.69
CA ASN A 201 2.22 -2.24 5.53
C ASN A 201 2.13 -1.85 7.01
N ILE A 202 1.02 -2.24 7.64
CA ILE A 202 0.84 -2.21 9.09
C ILE A 202 0.21 -3.53 9.52
N ALA A 203 0.90 -4.23 10.40
CA ALA A 203 0.45 -5.48 10.99
C ALA A 203 0.70 -5.46 12.50
N TYR A 204 -0.03 -6.28 13.24
CA TYR A 204 0.04 -6.29 14.69
C TYR A 204 -0.40 -7.64 15.25
N ASP A 205 -0.06 -7.90 16.50
CA ASP A 205 -0.50 -9.07 17.22
C ASP A 205 -1.98 -8.97 17.60
N MET A 206 -2.76 -9.95 17.17
CA MET A 206 -4.22 -9.96 17.33
C MET A 206 -4.65 -9.94 18.80
N ASP A 207 -3.84 -10.45 19.71
CA ASP A 207 -4.11 -10.44 21.15
C ASP A 207 -4.16 -9.00 21.72
N TYR A 208 -3.55 -8.04 21.02
CA TYR A 208 -3.56 -6.63 21.37
C TYR A 208 -4.65 -5.82 20.65
N SER A 209 -5.55 -6.47 19.89
CA SER A 209 -6.58 -5.79 19.07
C SER A 209 -7.43 -4.78 19.85
N GLN A 210 -7.72 -5.06 21.12
CA GLN A 210 -8.49 -4.20 22.02
C GLN A 210 -7.87 -2.81 22.24
N TYR A 211 -6.56 -2.69 22.06
CA TYR A 211 -5.80 -1.44 22.19
C TYR A 211 -5.65 -0.67 20.87
N GLY A 212 -6.18 -1.21 19.77
CA GLY A 212 -6.06 -0.61 18.44
C GLY A 212 -4.62 -0.31 18.00
N PRO A 213 -3.66 -1.25 18.11
CA PRO A 213 -2.23 -1.03 17.83
C PRO A 213 -1.96 -0.43 16.44
N GLY A 214 -2.66 -0.89 15.40
CA GLY A 214 -2.52 -0.30 14.06
C GLY A 214 -2.89 1.19 13.99
N ASN A 215 -3.80 1.67 14.84
CA ASN A 215 -4.08 3.10 14.94
C ASN A 215 -2.99 3.84 15.71
N GLN A 216 -2.38 3.22 16.71
CA GLN A 216 -1.27 3.82 17.44
C GLN A 216 -0.03 3.97 16.55
N ILE A 217 0.23 2.99 15.67
CA ILE A 217 1.23 3.10 14.59
C ILE A 217 0.88 4.26 13.65
N MET A 218 -0.37 4.43 13.23
CA MET A 218 -0.77 5.56 12.38
C MET A 218 -0.58 6.92 13.06
N ILE A 219 -0.93 7.04 14.35
CA ILE A 219 -0.68 8.26 15.14
C ILE A 219 0.81 8.57 15.12
N GLU A 220 1.64 7.56 15.40
CA GLU A 220 3.09 7.72 15.43
C GLU A 220 3.68 8.09 14.07
N ALA A 221 3.29 7.39 13.01
CA ALA A 221 3.81 7.63 11.68
C ALA A 221 3.49 9.04 11.19
N VAL A 222 2.25 9.50 11.40
CA VAL A 222 1.86 10.86 10.97
C VAL A 222 2.52 11.92 11.84
N ALA A 223 2.64 11.72 13.15
CA ALA A 223 3.37 12.64 14.02
C ALA A 223 4.85 12.76 13.61
N TRP A 224 5.50 11.61 13.40
CA TRP A 224 6.87 11.53 12.92
C TRP A 224 7.07 12.24 11.57
N CYS A 225 6.08 12.20 10.67
CA CYS A 225 6.15 12.94 9.41
C CYS A 225 6.28 14.45 9.61
N PHE A 226 5.51 15.05 10.53
CA PHE A 226 5.64 16.47 10.86
C PHE A 226 7.04 16.80 11.39
N ASP A 227 7.56 15.96 12.28
CA ASP A 227 8.88 16.17 12.89
C ASP A 227 10.05 16.04 11.89
N ASN A 228 9.82 15.39 10.74
CA ASN A 228 10.85 15.09 9.73
C ASN A 228 10.62 15.82 8.39
N GLY A 229 9.74 16.82 8.35
CA GLY A 229 9.47 17.61 7.14
C GLY A 229 8.83 16.82 6.00
N ILE A 230 8.18 15.70 6.31
CA ILE A 230 7.41 14.92 5.33
C ILE A 230 6.03 15.56 5.22
N THR A 231 5.65 15.91 3.99
CA THR A 231 4.43 16.65 3.70
C THR A 231 3.26 15.74 3.31
N ARG A 232 3.54 14.47 2.98
CA ARG A 232 2.55 13.51 2.47
C ARG A 232 2.77 12.11 3.00
N VAL A 233 1.69 11.39 3.30
CA VAL A 233 1.71 9.95 3.56
C VAL A 233 0.85 9.21 2.54
N ASP A 234 1.48 8.43 1.68
CA ASP A 234 0.82 7.59 0.71
C ASP A 234 0.41 6.25 1.33
N MET A 235 -0.91 6.03 1.40
CA MET A 235 -1.53 4.82 1.94
C MET A 235 -1.80 3.76 0.87
N GLY A 236 -1.40 4.03 -0.36
CA GLY A 236 -1.53 3.23 -1.55
C GLY A 236 -2.97 3.01 -1.99
N ARG A 237 -3.13 1.97 -2.82
CA ARG A 237 -4.45 1.53 -3.27
C ARG A 237 -5.24 0.81 -2.17
N GLY A 238 -6.55 0.77 -2.38
CA GLY A 238 -7.45 -0.06 -1.58
C GLY A 238 -8.34 0.79 -0.69
N ASP A 239 -9.63 0.72 -1.00
CA ASP A 239 -10.66 1.51 -0.36
C ASP A 239 -11.11 0.88 0.97
N PHE A 240 -10.19 0.86 1.94
CA PHE A 240 -10.43 0.19 3.22
C PHE A 240 -10.91 1.17 4.28
N LEU A 241 -12.00 0.84 4.98
CA LEU A 241 -12.61 1.68 6.02
C LEU A 241 -11.60 2.14 7.09
N HIS A 242 -10.66 1.28 7.47
CA HIS A 242 -9.64 1.61 8.48
C HIS A 242 -8.61 2.65 7.99
N LYS A 243 -8.35 2.73 6.68
CA LYS A 243 -7.48 3.75 6.06
C LYS A 243 -8.24 5.06 5.82
N ARG A 244 -9.50 4.97 5.37
CA ARG A 244 -10.34 6.13 5.01
C ARG A 244 -10.39 7.21 6.06
N LYS A 245 -10.45 6.83 7.34
CA LYS A 245 -10.56 7.79 8.46
C LYS A 245 -9.33 8.67 8.66
N TRP A 246 -8.19 8.31 8.07
CA TRP A 246 -6.97 9.10 8.09
C TRP A 246 -6.88 9.95 6.82
N VAL A 247 -7.05 9.32 5.67
CA VAL A 247 -6.97 9.96 4.35
C VAL A 247 -7.88 11.19 4.22
N ASN A 248 -7.33 12.28 3.67
CA ASN A 248 -8.03 13.54 3.34
C ASN A 248 -8.01 13.83 1.83
N THR A 249 -7.10 13.20 1.07
CA THR A 249 -6.96 13.37 -0.38
C THR A 249 -6.88 12.02 -1.09
N SER A 250 -7.20 12.00 -2.38
CA SER A 250 -7.02 10.83 -3.24
C SER A 250 -6.39 11.24 -4.56
N TYR A 251 -5.73 10.28 -5.19
CA TYR A 251 -5.08 10.46 -6.49
C TYR A 251 -5.41 9.27 -7.40
N THR A 252 -5.10 9.37 -8.68
CA THR A 252 -5.34 8.29 -9.64
C THR A 252 -4.02 7.63 -10.02
N TYR A 253 -3.94 6.31 -9.84
CA TYR A 253 -2.90 5.54 -10.50
C TYR A 253 -3.19 5.45 -11.98
N THR A 254 -2.17 5.64 -12.79
CA THR A 254 -2.23 5.70 -14.24
C THR A 254 -1.34 4.65 -14.87
N GLN A 255 -1.66 4.34 -16.12
CA GLN A 255 -0.78 3.65 -17.04
C GLN A 255 -0.31 4.65 -18.09
N ILE A 256 0.99 4.63 -18.40
CA ILE A 256 1.61 5.41 -19.47
C ILE A 256 2.07 4.42 -20.56
N ASP A 257 1.45 4.50 -21.73
CA ASP A 257 1.85 3.78 -22.93
C ASP A 257 2.72 4.69 -23.80
N LEU A 258 3.96 4.27 -24.04
CA LEU A 258 4.92 4.89 -24.94
C LEU A 258 4.89 4.16 -26.27
N TYR A 259 4.70 4.89 -27.37
CA TYR A 259 4.63 4.32 -28.70
C TYR A 259 5.30 5.22 -29.73
N ASP A 260 5.76 4.62 -30.84
CA ASP A 260 6.23 5.37 -32.00
C ASP A 260 5.03 5.95 -32.77
N PRO A 261 4.90 7.28 -32.91
CA PRO A 261 3.80 7.88 -33.65
C PRO A 261 3.77 7.51 -35.13
N LYS A 262 4.90 7.09 -35.73
CA LYS A 262 4.98 6.67 -37.13
C LYS A 262 4.44 5.25 -37.32
N ASN A 263 4.48 4.42 -36.28
CA ASN A 263 4.00 3.05 -36.34
C ASN A 263 2.53 2.95 -35.92
N ILE A 264 1.65 2.88 -36.93
CA ILE A 264 0.18 2.81 -36.78
C ILE A 264 -0.24 1.63 -35.87
N GLY A 265 0.43 0.48 -35.96
CA GLY A 265 0.13 -0.69 -35.14
C GLY A 265 0.36 -0.43 -33.65
N THR A 266 1.47 0.22 -33.31
CA THR A 266 1.78 0.58 -31.91
C THR A 266 0.82 1.65 -31.37
N ARG A 267 0.46 2.63 -32.21
CA ARG A 267 -0.54 3.65 -31.88
C ARG A 267 -1.92 3.04 -31.62
N LEU A 268 -2.37 2.11 -32.46
CA LEU A 268 -3.65 1.42 -32.26
C LEU A 268 -3.67 0.61 -30.96
N ARG A 269 -2.58 -0.10 -30.63
CA ARG A 269 -2.47 -0.82 -29.35
C ARG A 269 -2.54 0.11 -28.15
N ALA A 270 -1.83 1.24 -28.18
CA ALA A 270 -1.88 2.25 -27.12
C ALA A 270 -3.30 2.84 -26.97
N LEU A 271 -3.97 3.15 -28.09
CA LEU A 271 -5.36 3.62 -28.09
C LEU A 271 -6.35 2.58 -27.54
N LEU A 272 -6.19 1.31 -27.90
CA LEU A 272 -7.01 0.22 -27.37
C LEU A 272 -6.82 0.06 -25.86
N SER A 273 -5.57 0.04 -25.39
CA SER A 273 -5.28 -0.04 -23.95
C SER A 273 -5.87 1.15 -23.20
N TRP A 274 -5.68 2.36 -23.74
CA TRP A 274 -6.27 3.58 -23.19
C TRP A 274 -7.79 3.50 -23.10
N THR A 275 -8.45 3.05 -24.16
CA THR A 275 -9.91 2.94 -24.24
C THR A 275 -10.45 1.94 -23.23
N LEU A 276 -9.82 0.77 -23.11
CA LEU A 276 -10.22 -0.28 -22.17
C LEU A 276 -10.05 0.17 -20.73
N ASN A 277 -8.89 0.75 -20.38
CA ASN A 277 -8.60 1.24 -19.04
C ASN A 277 -9.55 2.36 -18.62
N THR A 278 -9.74 3.35 -19.50
CA THR A 278 -10.64 4.49 -19.29
C THR A 278 -12.09 4.03 -19.11
N SER A 279 -12.58 3.16 -20.00
CA SER A 279 -13.95 2.61 -19.92
C SER A 279 -14.15 1.82 -18.63
N ARG A 280 -13.18 0.98 -18.25
CA ARG A 280 -13.21 0.22 -17.00
C ARG A 280 -13.24 1.14 -15.78
N PHE A 281 -12.39 2.16 -15.74
CA PHE A 281 -12.31 3.09 -14.62
C PHE A 281 -13.63 3.83 -14.39
N TYR A 282 -14.17 4.45 -15.43
CA TYR A 282 -15.45 5.17 -15.33
C TYR A 282 -16.64 4.23 -15.12
N GLY A 283 -16.64 3.05 -15.73
CA GLY A 283 -17.66 2.02 -15.51
C GLY A 283 -17.72 1.59 -14.04
N ILE A 284 -16.58 1.32 -13.39
CA ILE A 284 -16.53 0.99 -11.96
C ILE A 284 -17.05 2.16 -11.11
N ARG A 285 -16.69 3.41 -11.42
CA ARG A 285 -17.18 4.60 -10.69
C ARG A 285 -18.69 4.76 -10.84
N PHE A 286 -19.21 4.55 -12.03
CA PHE A 286 -20.64 4.59 -12.30
C PHE A 286 -21.40 3.50 -11.51
N LEU A 287 -20.93 2.26 -11.54
CA LEU A 287 -21.50 1.16 -10.76
C LEU A 287 -21.43 1.39 -9.24
N LYS A 288 -20.37 2.05 -8.76
CA LYS A 288 -20.27 2.48 -7.36
C LYS A 288 -21.31 3.54 -7.01
N LYS A 289 -21.54 4.52 -7.88
CA LYS A 289 -22.57 5.56 -7.71
C LYS A 289 -23.98 4.95 -7.63
N LEU A 290 -24.26 3.94 -8.45
CA LEU A 290 -25.51 3.19 -8.43
C LEU A 290 -25.65 2.22 -7.24
N GLN A 291 -24.67 2.18 -6.32
CA GLN A 291 -24.63 1.25 -5.19
C GLN A 291 -24.77 -0.24 -5.57
N VAL A 292 -24.51 -0.62 -6.83
CA VAL A 292 -24.61 -2.02 -7.31
C VAL A 292 -23.67 -2.94 -6.52
N HIS A 293 -22.54 -2.42 -6.05
CA HIS A 293 -21.63 -3.12 -5.15
C HIS A 293 -22.28 -3.51 -3.81
N GLN A 294 -23.25 -2.74 -3.30
CA GLN A 294 -24.01 -3.09 -2.10
C GLN A 294 -25.01 -4.22 -2.38
N LEU A 295 -25.62 -4.24 -3.57
CA LEU A 295 -26.49 -5.33 -4.02
C LEU A 295 -25.69 -6.63 -4.20
N ALA A 296 -24.53 -6.56 -4.85
CA ALA A 296 -23.61 -7.68 -4.99
C ALA A 296 -23.16 -8.18 -3.61
N LYS A 297 -22.80 -7.29 -2.67
CA LYS A 297 -22.46 -7.66 -1.29
C LYS A 297 -23.62 -8.36 -0.57
N ARG A 298 -24.84 -7.84 -0.69
CA ARG A 298 -26.05 -8.47 -0.13
C ARG A 298 -26.30 -9.86 -0.73
N TRP A 299 -26.13 -10.01 -2.04
CA TRP A 299 -26.24 -11.28 -2.74
C TRP A 299 -25.15 -12.28 -2.31
N PHE A 300 -23.89 -11.85 -2.18
CA PHE A 300 -22.81 -12.69 -1.67
C PHE A 300 -23.05 -13.13 -0.23
N ILE A 301 -23.50 -12.23 0.65
CA ILE A 301 -23.87 -12.57 2.03
C ILE A 301 -25.03 -13.56 2.04
N TRP A 302 -26.06 -13.34 1.21
CA TRP A 302 -27.19 -14.25 1.07
C TRP A 302 -26.75 -15.63 0.57
N LYS A 303 -25.95 -15.70 -0.50
CA LYS A 303 -25.37 -16.95 -1.03
C LYS A 303 -24.53 -17.68 0.02
N TYR A 304 -23.75 -16.95 0.82
CA TYR A 304 -22.94 -17.51 1.89
C TYR A 304 -23.82 -18.08 3.01
N ARG A 305 -24.85 -17.35 3.45
CA ARG A 305 -25.84 -17.84 4.42
C ARG A 305 -26.58 -19.07 3.92
N VAL A 306 -26.96 -19.10 2.64
CA VAL A 306 -27.62 -20.25 2.02
C VAL A 306 -26.67 -21.45 1.95
N LYS A 307 -25.40 -21.27 1.59
CA LYS A 307 -24.39 -22.35 1.65
C LYS A 307 -24.17 -22.88 3.07
N GLY A 308 -24.09 -21.99 4.07
CA GLY A 308 -23.97 -22.37 5.48
C GLY A 308 -25.18 -23.17 5.97
N LEU A 309 -26.40 -22.75 5.60
CA LEU A 309 -27.64 -23.48 5.90
C LEU A 309 -27.69 -24.85 5.21
N LEU A 310 -27.27 -24.95 3.95
CA LEU A 310 -27.21 -26.22 3.21
C LEU A 310 -26.15 -27.18 3.78
N SER A 311 -25.01 -26.67 4.22
CA SER A 311 -23.95 -27.45 4.90
C SER A 311 -24.42 -27.94 6.28
N ALA A 312 -25.09 -27.09 7.07
CA ALA A 312 -25.65 -27.48 8.36
C ALA A 312 -26.74 -28.55 8.21
N LYS A 313 -27.59 -28.45 7.18
CA LYS A 313 -28.64 -29.44 6.89
C LYS A 313 -28.06 -30.80 6.46
N LYS A 314 -26.93 -30.80 5.72
CA LYS A 314 -26.24 -32.02 5.29
C LYS A 314 -25.54 -32.74 6.46
N ASN A 315 -24.92 -31.98 7.37
CA ASN A 315 -24.32 -32.53 8.59
C ASN A 315 -25.38 -33.10 9.56
N HIS A 316 -26.56 -32.48 9.65
CA HIS A 316 -27.64 -32.99 10.48
C HIS A 316 -28.26 -34.27 9.89
N SER A 317 -28.34 -34.37 8.56
CA SER A 317 -28.82 -35.58 7.87
C SER A 317 -27.85 -36.76 7.97
N GLN A 318 -26.53 -36.54 8.02
CA GLN A 318 -25.56 -37.63 8.19
C GLN A 318 -25.50 -38.14 9.62
N LYS A 319 -25.70 -37.26 10.62
CA LYS A 319 -25.71 -37.65 12.04
C LYS A 319 -26.90 -38.54 12.40
N ASN A 320 -28.06 -38.31 11.76
CA ASN A 320 -29.26 -39.12 11.98
C ASN A 320 -29.24 -40.50 11.27
N ILE A 321 -28.29 -40.74 10.36
CA ILE A 321 -28.13 -42.04 9.66
C ILE A 321 -27.09 -42.92 10.38
N SER A 322 -26.22 -42.34 11.21
CA SER A 322 -25.23 -43.10 12.01
C SER A 322 -25.75 -43.52 13.40
N GLU A 323 -26.94 -43.07 13.79
CA GLU A 323 -27.59 -43.39 15.09
C GLU A 323 -28.85 -44.26 14.93
N SER A 324 -29.08 -44.83 13.74
CA SER A 324 -30.11 -45.84 13.45
C SER A 324 -29.45 -47.11 12.93
#